data_AF-A0A093BPW3-F1
#
_entry.id   AF-A0A093BPW3-F1
#
_cell.length_a   1.000
_cell.length_b   1.000
_cell.length_c   1.000
_cell.angle_alpha   90.00
_cell.angle_beta   90.00
_cell.angle_gamma   90.00
#
_symmetry.space_group_name_H-M   'P 1'
#
loop_
_entity.id
_entity.type
_entity.pdbx_description
1 polymer ?
#
loop_
_entity_poly.entity_id
_entity_poly.type
_entity_poly.pdbx_seq_one_letter_code
_entity_poly.pdbx_strand_id
1 'polypeptide(L)'
;GEEGDFCLRSSDCAAGLCCARHFWSKICKPVLREGQVCTRHRRKGSHGLEIFQRCQCAEGLVCRLQREQGPADASRLHTCQRH
;
A
#
# COMPACT_ATOMS: atom_id res chain seq x y z
N GLY A 1 4.23 9.07 15.58
CA GLY A 1 5.42 8.66 14.84
C GLY A 1 5.39 9.28 13.47
N GLU A 2 6.50 9.89 13.08
CA GLU A 2 6.74 10.43 11.75
C GLU A 2 7.06 9.31 10.75
N GLU A 3 7.21 9.64 9.47
CA GLU A 3 7.59 8.65 8.46
C GLU A 3 8.93 7.99 8.81
N GLY A 4 8.95 6.65 8.84
CA GLY A 4 10.12 5.85 9.21
C GLY A 4 10.16 5.40 10.67
N ASP A 5 9.39 6.03 11.58
CA ASP A 5 9.36 5.64 12.98
C ASP A 5 8.79 4.24 13.18
N PHE A 6 9.32 3.50 14.17
CA PHE A 6 8.76 2.21 14.55
C PHE A 6 7.34 2.35 15.12
N CYS A 7 6.48 1.39 14.79
CA CYS A 7 5.10 1.38 15.23
C CYS A 7 4.61 -0.05 15.51
N LEU A 8 3.54 -0.17 16.30
CA LEU A 8 2.83 -1.44 16.51
C LEU A 8 1.47 -1.42 15.82
N ARG A 9 0.82 -0.26 15.77
CA ARG A 9 -0.51 -0.01 15.21
C ARG A 9 -0.52 1.31 14.43
N SER A 10 -1.47 1.46 13.51
CA SER A 10 -1.57 2.70 12.71
C SER A 10 -1.90 3.94 13.54
N SER A 11 -2.52 3.79 14.71
CA SER A 11 -2.76 4.87 15.66
C SER A 11 -1.49 5.49 16.24
N ASP A 12 -0.36 4.79 16.13
CA ASP A 12 0.93 5.28 16.63
C ASP A 12 1.58 6.27 15.64
N CYS A 13 1.05 6.34 14.40
CA CYS A 13 1.58 7.15 13.32
C CYS A 13 0.83 8.47 13.16
N ALA A 14 1.51 9.49 12.63
CA ALA A 14 0.90 10.78 12.30
C ALA A 14 -0.20 10.66 11.22
N ALA A 15 -1.02 11.70 11.11
CA ALA A 15 -2.09 11.75 10.11
C ALA A 15 -1.52 11.58 8.69
N GLY A 16 -2.20 10.79 7.86
CA GLY A 16 -1.74 10.45 6.51
C GLY A 16 -0.67 9.34 6.46
N LEU A 17 -0.37 8.70 7.59
CA LEU A 17 0.51 7.53 7.65
C LEU A 17 -0.26 6.28 8.09
N CYS A 18 0.32 5.10 7.84
CA CYS A 18 -0.13 3.83 8.38
C CYS A 18 1.06 3.02 8.93
N CYS A 19 0.78 2.07 9.82
CA CYS A 19 1.80 1.17 10.33
C CYS A 19 1.94 -0.08 9.43
N ALA A 20 3.04 -0.16 8.67
CA ALA A 20 3.25 -1.21 7.69
C ALA A 20 4.61 -1.90 7.86
N ARG A 21 4.67 -3.20 7.53
CA ARG A 21 5.89 -3.98 7.64
C ARG A 21 6.98 -3.46 6.70
N HIS A 22 8.17 -3.25 7.25
CA HIS A 22 9.39 -2.99 6.51
C HIS A 22 10.45 -3.89 7.10
N PHE A 23 10.91 -4.86 6.32
CA PHE A 23 11.74 -5.92 6.84
C PHE A 23 11.02 -6.69 7.98
N TRP A 24 11.69 -6.82 9.13
CA TRP A 24 11.33 -7.69 10.25
C TRP A 24 10.64 -6.88 11.36
N SER A 25 10.40 -5.60 11.10
CA SER A 25 9.74 -4.63 11.96
C SER A 25 8.59 -3.95 11.22
N LYS A 26 7.86 -3.09 11.92
CA LYS A 26 6.86 -2.21 11.32
C LYS A 26 7.25 -0.77 11.56
N ILE A 27 7.03 0.05 10.53
CA ILE A 27 7.30 1.48 10.55
C ILE A 27 6.11 2.26 10.01
N CYS A 28 6.01 3.53 10.39
CA CYS A 28 5.06 4.47 9.83
C CYS A 28 5.44 4.80 8.38
N LYS A 29 4.53 4.52 7.44
CA LYS A 29 4.68 4.79 6.00
C LYS A 29 3.52 5.65 5.50
N PRO A 30 3.68 6.40 4.40
CA PRO A 30 2.61 7.23 3.85
C PRO A 30 1.46 6.38 3.29
N VAL A 31 0.21 6.83 3.50
CA VAL A 31 -0.94 6.28 2.77
C VAL A 31 -0.82 6.59 1.28
N LEU A 32 -1.29 5.69 0.43
CA LEU A 32 -1.09 5.80 -1.02
C LEU A 32 -2.08 6.79 -1.64
N ARG A 33 -1.56 7.73 -2.43
CA ARG A 33 -2.32 8.74 -3.19
C ARG A 33 -2.74 8.19 -4.55
N GLU A 34 -3.60 8.94 -5.23
CA GLU A 34 -4.09 8.62 -6.57
C GLU A 34 -2.92 8.36 -7.55
N GLY A 35 -3.04 7.31 -8.36
CA GLY A 35 -2.02 6.85 -9.31
C GLY A 35 -0.87 6.03 -8.71
N GLN A 36 -0.66 6.06 -7.38
CA GLN A 36 0.41 5.27 -6.77
C GLN A 36 0.10 3.78 -6.75
N VAL A 37 1.15 2.96 -6.89
CA VAL A 37 1.05 1.50 -6.94
C VAL A 37 0.62 0.93 -5.59
N CYS A 38 -0.43 0.12 -5.60
CA CYS A 38 -0.98 -0.55 -4.43
C CYS A 38 -0.86 -2.08 -4.56
N THR A 39 -0.80 -2.78 -3.41
CA THR A 39 -0.78 -4.25 -3.39
C THR A 39 -2.22 -4.77 -3.24
N ARG A 40 -2.73 -5.52 -4.23
CA ARG A 40 -3.99 -6.26 -4.11
C ARG A 40 -3.73 -7.73 -3.81
N HIS A 41 -4.05 -8.16 -2.59
CA HIS A 41 -3.89 -9.55 -2.19
C HIS A 41 -4.99 -10.42 -2.82
N ARG A 42 -4.61 -11.34 -3.71
CA ARG A 42 -5.55 -12.27 -4.38
C ARG A 42 -5.83 -13.55 -3.59
N ARG A 43 -5.00 -13.88 -2.59
CA ARG A 43 -5.10 -15.13 -1.82
C ARG A 43 -5.04 -14.84 -0.32
N LYS A 44 -6.00 -15.41 0.43
CA LYS A 44 -6.00 -15.39 1.90
C LYS A 44 -4.72 -16.09 2.38
N GLY A 45 -3.88 -15.37 3.14
CA GLY A 45 -2.64 -15.92 3.71
C GLY A 45 -1.32 -15.40 3.13
N SER A 46 -1.30 -14.72 1.97
CA SER A 46 -0.03 -14.15 1.44
C SER A 46 0.49 -12.95 2.25
N HIS A 47 -0.38 -12.33 3.06
CA HIS A 47 -0.04 -11.17 3.90
C HIS A 47 1.10 -11.46 4.89
N GLY A 48 1.25 -12.71 5.35
CA GLY A 48 2.27 -13.09 6.34
C GLY A 48 3.69 -13.18 5.76
N LEU A 49 3.82 -13.33 4.44
CA LEU A 49 5.10 -13.50 3.74
C LEU A 49 5.68 -12.17 3.22
N GLU A 50 4.87 -11.12 3.12
CA GLU A 50 5.31 -9.85 2.58
C GLU A 50 6.09 -9.04 3.62
N ILE A 51 7.41 -8.97 3.44
CA ILE A 51 8.33 -8.17 4.28
C ILE A 51 8.31 -6.68 3.93
N PHE A 52 7.74 -6.30 2.79
CA PHE A 52 7.62 -4.93 2.32
C PHE A 52 6.16 -4.57 2.05
N GLN A 53 5.38 -4.40 3.11
CA GLN A 53 3.98 -4.03 2.99
C GLN A 53 3.85 -2.56 2.62
N ARG A 54 2.94 -2.25 1.69
CA ARG A 54 2.48 -0.89 1.41
C ARG A 54 1.31 -0.52 2.32
N CYS A 55 1.11 0.77 2.52
CA CYS A 55 -0.14 1.25 3.11
C CYS A 55 -1.33 1.06 2.17
N GLN A 56 -2.53 1.15 2.74
CA GLN A 56 -3.75 1.26 1.97
C GLN A 56 -3.80 2.55 1.14
N CYS A 57 -4.67 2.56 0.13
CA CYS A 57 -5.03 3.79 -0.56
C CYS A 57 -5.69 4.78 0.42
N ALA A 58 -5.50 6.07 0.18
CA ALA A 58 -6.15 7.13 0.92
C ALA A 58 -7.68 7.04 0.80
N GLU A 59 -8.37 7.73 1.70
CA GLU A 59 -9.82 7.82 1.68
C GLU A 59 -10.34 8.29 0.31
N GLY A 60 -11.42 7.67 -0.17
CA GLY A 60 -11.98 7.95 -1.49
C GLY A 60 -11.27 7.26 -2.66
N LEU A 61 -10.24 6.45 -2.40
CA LEU A 61 -9.49 5.70 -3.42
C LEU A 61 -9.60 4.19 -3.21
N VAL A 62 -9.57 3.44 -4.32
CA VAL A 62 -9.61 1.98 -4.36
C VAL A 62 -8.46 1.44 -5.22
N CYS A 63 -7.88 0.32 -4.78
CA CYS A 63 -6.80 -0.35 -5.48
C CYS A 63 -7.33 -1.15 -6.69
N ARG A 64 -7.17 -0.62 -7.90
CA ARG A 64 -7.66 -1.20 -9.16
C ARG A 64 -6.51 -1.52 -10.11
N LEU A 65 -6.72 -2.48 -11.01
CA LEU A 65 -5.75 -2.78 -12.06
C LEU A 65 -5.54 -1.54 -12.93
N GLN A 66 -4.29 -1.13 -13.15
CA GLN A 66 -3.98 -0.08 -14.11
C GLN A 66 -4.29 -0.60 -15.51
N ARG A 67 -5.15 0.10 -16.25
CA ARG A 67 -5.43 -0.20 -17.66
C ARG A 67 -4.54 0.70 -18.51
N GLU A 68 -3.37 0.21 -18.90
CA GLU A 68 -2.54 0.92 -19.88
C GLU A 68 -3.04 0.63 -21.30
N GLN A 69 -3.09 1.68 -22.14
CA GLN A 69 -3.23 1.55 -23.60
C GLN A 69 -1.85 1.17 -24.16
N GLY A 70 -1.42 -0.08 -23.97
CA GLY A 70 -0.12 -0.58 -24.40
C GLY A 70 -0.18 -2.06 -24.79
N PRO A 71 0.85 -2.59 -25.46
CA PRO A 71 0.89 -4.01 -25.84
C PRO A 71 0.73 -4.90 -24.59
N ALA A 72 0.15 -6.09 -24.78
CA ALA A 72 -0.40 -6.97 -23.73
C ALA A 72 0.55 -7.42 -22.59
N ASP A 73 1.79 -6.96 -22.60
CA ASP A 73 2.82 -7.16 -21.57
C ASP A 73 2.99 -5.95 -20.63
N ALA A 74 2.18 -4.89 -20.84
CA ALA A 74 2.08 -3.75 -19.95
C ALA A 74 1.67 -4.20 -18.53
N SER A 75 2.48 -3.78 -17.55
CA SER A 75 2.53 -4.33 -16.20
C SER A 75 1.14 -4.46 -15.55
N ARG A 76 0.82 -5.66 -15.02
CA ARG A 76 -0.46 -5.97 -14.33
C ARG A 76 -0.58 -5.30 -12.94
N LEU A 77 0.08 -4.17 -12.76
CA LEU A 77 0.13 -3.40 -11.52
C LEU A 77 -1.24 -2.87 -11.16
N HIS A 78 -1.45 -2.71 -9.87
CA HIS A 78 -2.64 -2.04 -9.37
C HIS A 78 -2.23 -0.67 -8.85
N THR A 79 -3.12 0.30 -9.04
CA THR A 79 -2.94 1.69 -8.61
C THR A 79 -4.15 2.15 -7.81
N CYS A 80 -3.94 3.14 -6.94
CA CYS A 80 -5.03 3.80 -6.23
C CYS A 80 -5.78 4.71 -7.19
N GLN A 81 -7.07 4.46 -7.38
CA GLN A 81 -7.94 5.20 -8.30
C GLN A 81 -9.18 5.67 -7.54
N ARG A 82 -9.77 6.81 -7.90
CA ARG A 82 -11.04 7.24 -7.29
C ARG A 82 -12.13 6.20 -7.47
N HIS A 83 -13.09 6.18 -6.52
CA HIS A 83 -14.29 5.37 -6.62
C HIS A 83 -14.95 5.52 -7.99
#